data_AF-A0A522PYK8-F1
#
_entry.id   AF-A0A522PYK8-F1
#
_cell.length_a   1.000
_cell.length_b   1.000
_cell.length_c   1.000
_cell.angle_alpha   90.00
_cell.angle_beta   90.00
_cell.angle_gamma   90.00
#
_symmetry.space_group_name_H-M   'P 1'
#
loop_
_entity.id
_entity.type
_entity.pdbx_description
1 polymer ?
#
loop_
_entity_poly.entity_id
_entity_poly.type
_entity_poly.pdbx_seq_one_letter_code
_entity_poly.pdbx_strand_id
1 'polypeptide(L)'
;MALTLYKYVPSPYAGRFVSKGEVLFRALSYFLACEHDERGDNAEGIRIYEPEDGLEITKQTGERLRIQGSFRSSVKEPNKIFVFSTSLLLSGDLAQKFQADACVEIADVGTFVARLRTALRRRHRAKLKTLICGEVTYYRNENPPKEVWALPDRIVMHKAQRFASQREYRFVFSTKTDAYDFENVTLALVRGQQPRLKVGSYPAMLLKLGPMTDCCRIHRF
;
A
#
# COMPACT_ATOMS: atom_id res chain seq x y z
N MET A 1 17.85 12.38 -12.84
CA MET A 1 18.32 11.63 -11.65
C MET A 1 17.70 10.24 -11.69
N ALA A 2 18.47 9.20 -11.37
CA ALA A 2 17.93 7.84 -11.26
C ALA A 2 17.05 7.73 -10.01
N LEU A 3 15.96 6.96 -10.09
CA LEU A 3 15.07 6.71 -8.95
C LEU A 3 15.80 5.85 -7.90
N THR A 4 15.78 6.28 -6.65
CA THR A 4 16.32 5.55 -5.49
C THR A 4 15.23 5.39 -4.44
N LEU A 5 15.15 4.21 -3.84
CA LEU A 5 14.10 3.87 -2.86
C LEU A 5 14.72 3.41 -1.54
N TYR A 6 13.99 3.62 -0.45
CA TYR A 6 14.48 3.42 0.91
C TYR A 6 13.52 2.53 1.70
N LYS A 7 14.02 1.41 2.22
CA LYS A 7 13.24 0.48 3.04
C LYS A 7 13.76 0.48 4.48
N TYR A 8 13.01 1.14 5.36
CA TYR A 8 13.24 1.14 6.80
C TYR A 8 12.84 -0.19 7.42
N VAL A 9 13.79 -0.85 8.08
CA VAL A 9 13.62 -2.15 8.74
C VAL A 9 14.61 -2.31 9.90
N PRO A 10 14.30 -3.17 10.88
CA PRO A 10 15.30 -3.61 11.85
C PRO A 10 16.55 -4.24 11.18
N SER A 11 17.74 -3.98 11.72
CA SER A 11 19.04 -4.44 11.21
C SER A 11 19.10 -5.92 10.82
N PRO A 12 18.54 -6.87 11.59
CA PRO A 12 18.56 -8.29 11.20
C PRO A 12 17.88 -8.56 9.85
N TYR A 13 16.86 -7.77 9.49
CA TYR A 13 16.16 -7.91 8.21
C TYR A 13 16.90 -7.20 7.07
N ALA A 14 17.54 -6.05 7.32
CA ALA A 14 18.34 -5.35 6.32
C ALA A 14 19.46 -6.24 5.76
N GLY A 15 20.18 -6.95 6.65
CA GLY A 15 21.24 -7.88 6.25
C GLY A 15 20.71 -9.01 5.36
N ARG A 16 19.57 -9.62 5.70
CA ARG A 16 18.95 -10.70 4.90
C ARG A 16 18.39 -10.20 3.57
N PHE A 17 17.85 -8.98 3.55
CA PHE A 17 17.38 -8.34 2.34
C PHE A 17 18.52 -8.21 1.32
N VAL A 18 19.66 -7.63 1.72
CA VAL A 18 20.78 -7.39 0.81
C VAL A 18 21.56 -8.68 0.49
N SER A 19 21.92 -9.48 1.49
CA SER A 19 22.78 -10.67 1.26
C SER A 19 22.06 -11.85 0.62
N LYS A 20 20.77 -12.06 0.94
CA LYS A 20 20.00 -13.23 0.50
C LYS A 20 18.90 -12.90 -0.49
N GLY A 21 18.60 -11.62 -0.71
CA GLY A 21 17.48 -11.21 -1.56
C GLY A 21 16.12 -11.42 -0.95
N GLU A 22 16.02 -11.48 0.38
CA GLU A 22 14.77 -11.82 1.07
C GLU A 22 13.86 -10.60 1.21
N VAL A 23 12.77 -10.57 0.44
CA VAL A 23 11.80 -9.48 0.40
C VAL A 23 10.43 -9.98 0.84
N LEU A 24 9.93 -9.44 1.95
CA LEU A 24 8.64 -9.82 2.51
C LEU A 24 7.55 -8.85 2.05
N PHE A 25 6.57 -9.39 1.31
CA PHE A 25 5.34 -8.68 1.00
C PHE A 25 4.26 -9.06 2.02
N ARG A 26 3.51 -8.07 2.50
CA ARG A 26 2.37 -8.27 3.42
C ARG A 26 1.07 -8.02 2.67
N ALA A 27 0.02 -8.79 2.98
CA ALA A 27 -1.30 -8.51 2.43
C ALA A 27 -1.84 -7.15 2.90
N LEU A 28 -2.72 -6.49 2.15
CA LEU A 28 -3.33 -5.22 2.56
C LEU A 28 -4.00 -5.31 3.94
N SER A 29 -4.62 -6.45 4.22
CA SER A 29 -5.28 -6.74 5.49
C SER A 29 -4.36 -6.68 6.71
N TYR A 30 -3.05 -6.93 6.54
CA TYR A 30 -2.07 -6.75 7.61
C TYR A 30 -2.01 -5.29 8.07
N PHE A 31 -2.01 -4.34 7.14
CA PHE A 31 -1.89 -2.91 7.44
C PHE A 31 -3.19 -2.34 8.00
N LEU A 32 -4.35 -2.84 7.55
CA LEU A 32 -5.65 -2.50 8.10
C LEU A 32 -5.80 -2.85 9.58
N ALA A 33 -5.09 -3.89 10.03
CA ALA A 33 -5.13 -4.38 11.40
C ALA A 33 -3.85 -4.07 12.20
N CYS A 34 -2.89 -3.36 11.61
CA CYS A 34 -1.68 -2.97 12.29
C CYS A 34 -1.99 -1.84 13.28
N GLU A 35 -1.72 -2.06 14.55
CA GLU A 35 -2.04 -1.10 15.62
C GLU A 35 -1.06 0.07 15.70
N HIS A 36 0.10 -0.03 15.05
CA HIS A 36 1.05 1.06 15.00
C HIS A 36 0.51 2.18 14.13
N ASP A 37 0.19 3.34 14.70
CA ASP A 37 -0.40 4.47 13.97
C ASP A 37 0.44 4.92 12.75
N GLU A 38 1.75 4.63 12.77
CA GLU A 38 2.67 5.04 11.71
C GLU A 38 2.84 4.04 10.57
N ARG A 39 2.64 2.75 10.85
CA ARG A 39 2.75 1.66 9.86
C ARG A 39 1.40 1.09 9.46
N GLY A 40 0.42 1.20 10.35
CA GLY A 40 -0.97 0.85 10.15
C GLY A 40 -1.72 1.98 9.47
N ASP A 41 -2.61 1.59 8.58
CA ASP A 41 -3.56 2.50 7.96
C ASP A 41 -4.90 1.80 7.96
N ASN A 42 -5.80 2.27 8.83
CA ASN A 42 -7.16 1.74 8.95
C ASN A 42 -8.03 2.03 7.71
N ALA A 43 -7.50 2.77 6.75
CA ALA A 43 -8.06 2.99 5.43
C ALA A 43 -7.20 2.36 4.30
N GLU A 44 -6.26 1.46 4.62
CA GLU A 44 -5.43 0.80 3.60
C GLU A 44 -6.28 -0.01 2.62
N GLY A 45 -6.18 0.32 1.32
CA GLY A 45 -7.04 -0.27 0.29
C GLY A 45 -8.49 0.23 0.32
N ILE A 46 -8.75 1.38 0.96
CA ILE A 46 -10.04 2.05 1.03
C ILE A 46 -9.90 3.49 0.52
N ARG A 47 -10.71 3.86 -0.47
CA ARG A 47 -10.92 5.25 -0.86
C ARG A 47 -12.07 5.84 -0.06
N ILE A 48 -11.79 6.89 0.70
CA ILE A 48 -12.79 7.59 1.52
C ILE A 48 -13.12 8.93 0.87
N TYR A 49 -14.40 9.26 0.79
CA TYR A 49 -14.92 10.57 0.47
C TYR A 49 -15.83 11.04 1.61
N GLU A 50 -15.43 12.11 2.27
CA GLU A 50 -16.08 12.68 3.45
C GLU A 50 -16.04 14.21 3.31
N PRO A 51 -16.96 14.79 2.52
CA PRO A 51 -17.04 16.24 2.35
C PRO A 51 -17.53 16.91 3.64
N GLU A 52 -17.02 18.10 3.93
CA GLU A 52 -17.32 18.87 5.16
C GLU A 52 -18.83 19.15 5.32
N ASP A 53 -19.53 19.46 4.22
CA ASP A 53 -20.97 19.74 4.21
C ASP A 53 -21.85 18.47 4.21
N GLY A 54 -21.24 17.28 4.25
CA GLY A 54 -21.90 16.00 4.12
C GLY A 54 -22.14 15.56 2.67
N LEU A 55 -22.51 14.29 2.50
CA LEU A 55 -22.71 13.68 1.19
C LEU A 55 -24.03 14.15 0.58
N GLU A 56 -23.95 14.76 -0.60
CA GLU A 56 -25.13 15.00 -1.43
C GLU A 56 -25.59 13.70 -2.10
N ILE A 57 -26.85 13.33 -1.87
CA ILE A 57 -27.50 12.16 -2.46
C ILE A 57 -28.69 12.64 -3.25
N THR A 58 -28.78 12.22 -4.51
CA THR A 58 -29.97 12.41 -5.35
C THR A 58 -30.79 11.12 -5.31
N LYS A 59 -32.03 11.20 -4.82
CA LYS A 59 -32.98 10.08 -4.88
C LYS A 59 -33.39 9.82 -6.33
N GLN A 60 -33.93 8.63 -6.59
CA GLN A 60 -34.54 8.33 -7.91
C GLN A 60 -35.69 9.28 -8.27
N THR A 61 -36.34 9.90 -7.26
CA THR A 61 -37.38 10.92 -7.44
C THR A 61 -36.83 12.29 -7.89
N GLY A 62 -35.51 12.47 -7.96
CA GLY A 62 -34.85 13.74 -8.26
C GLY A 62 -34.62 14.65 -7.04
N GLU A 63 -35.21 14.31 -5.89
CA GLU A 63 -34.98 15.03 -4.64
C GLU A 63 -33.52 14.89 -4.19
N ARG A 64 -32.90 16.01 -3.79
CA ARG A 64 -31.54 16.06 -3.25
C ARG A 64 -31.57 16.22 -1.74
N LEU A 65 -30.73 15.45 -1.05
CA LEU A 65 -30.57 15.51 0.39
C LEU A 65 -29.10 15.43 0.77
N ARG A 66 -28.74 15.99 1.92
CA ARG A 66 -27.40 15.84 2.50
C ARG A 66 -27.45 14.91 3.70
N ILE A 67 -26.58 13.90 3.71
CA ILE A 67 -26.36 13.06 4.89
C ILE A 67 -24.97 13.28 5.46
N GLN A 68 -24.90 13.30 6.78
CA GLN A 68 -23.63 13.18 7.48
C GLN A 68 -23.09 11.76 7.34
N GLY A 69 -21.80 11.63 7.01
CA GLY A 69 -21.12 10.36 6.81
C GLY A 69 -20.10 10.39 5.67
N SER A 70 -19.54 9.22 5.36
CA SER A 70 -18.56 9.04 4.29
C SER A 70 -19.01 8.01 3.26
N PHE A 71 -18.68 8.27 2.00
CA PHE A 71 -18.71 7.26 0.95
C PHE A 71 -17.36 6.54 0.94
N ARG A 72 -17.40 5.21 0.92
CA ARG A 72 -16.20 4.37 0.92
C ARG A 72 -16.24 3.40 -0.25
N SER A 73 -15.11 3.28 -0.93
CA SER A 73 -14.85 2.23 -1.88
C SER A 73 -13.64 1.41 -1.43
N SER A 74 -13.86 0.14 -1.12
CA SER A 74 -12.86 -0.77 -0.57
C SER A 74 -12.55 -1.88 -1.56
N VAL A 75 -11.29 -2.29 -1.68
CA VAL A 75 -10.94 -3.49 -2.45
C VAL A 75 -11.61 -4.74 -1.83
N LYS A 76 -12.18 -5.63 -2.65
CA LYS A 76 -12.96 -6.79 -2.13
C LYS A 76 -12.12 -7.84 -1.41
N GLU A 77 -10.91 -8.10 -1.91
CA GLU A 77 -10.07 -9.20 -1.41
C GLU A 77 -8.70 -8.71 -0.89
N PRO A 78 -8.64 -7.93 0.21
CA PRO A 78 -7.37 -7.38 0.72
C PRO A 78 -6.36 -8.46 1.14
N ASN A 79 -6.83 -9.67 1.47
CA ASN A 79 -5.99 -10.84 1.77
C ASN A 79 -5.27 -11.42 0.53
N LYS A 80 -5.63 -10.99 -0.68
CA LYS A 80 -5.07 -11.51 -1.94
C LYS A 80 -4.11 -10.53 -2.61
N ILE A 81 -4.05 -9.29 -2.14
CA ILE A 81 -3.21 -8.21 -2.66
C ILE A 81 -2.05 -8.00 -1.69
N PHE A 82 -0.83 -8.10 -2.19
CA PHE A 82 0.42 -8.10 -1.45
C PHE A 82 1.22 -6.84 -1.77
N VAL A 83 1.63 -6.11 -0.73
CA VAL A 83 2.33 -4.83 -0.83
C VAL A 83 3.72 -4.95 -0.21
N PHE A 84 4.69 -4.36 -0.91
CA PHE A 84 5.99 -4.00 -0.37
C PHE A 84 6.18 -2.49 -0.54
N SER A 85 6.15 -1.77 0.57
CA SER A 85 6.29 -0.31 0.60
C SER A 85 7.71 0.11 0.92
N THR A 86 8.16 1.14 0.22
CA THR A 86 9.43 1.86 0.38
C THR A 86 9.15 3.36 0.45
N SER A 87 10.13 4.17 0.81
CA SER A 87 10.09 5.63 0.77
C SER A 87 11.00 6.16 -0.33
N LEU A 88 10.69 7.33 -0.85
CA LEU A 88 11.59 8.13 -1.70
C LEU A 88 12.61 8.94 -0.88
N LEU A 89 12.51 8.92 0.45
CA LEU A 89 13.34 9.71 1.35
C LEU A 89 14.24 8.82 2.21
N LEU A 90 15.50 9.21 2.33
CA LEU A 90 16.38 8.79 3.42
C LEU A 90 16.35 9.87 4.50
N SER A 91 15.90 9.49 5.69
CA SER A 91 15.57 10.40 6.79
C SER A 91 15.63 9.66 8.12
N GLY A 92 16.29 10.27 9.10
CA GLY A 92 16.32 9.80 10.49
C GLY A 92 14.96 9.91 11.18
N ASP A 93 14.17 10.94 10.87
CA ASP A 93 12.81 11.09 11.41
C ASP A 93 11.92 9.93 10.98
N LEU A 94 12.01 9.52 9.71
CA LEU A 94 11.30 8.32 9.22
C LEU A 94 11.83 7.05 9.89
N ALA A 95 13.14 6.94 10.14
CA ALA A 95 13.71 5.80 10.85
C ALA A 95 13.15 5.70 12.28
N GLN A 96 13.10 6.81 13.02
CA GLN A 96 12.52 6.88 14.36
C GLN A 96 11.01 6.57 14.34
N LYS A 97 10.26 7.21 13.43
CA LYS A 97 8.81 7.01 13.23
C LYS A 97 8.47 5.55 12.94
N PHE A 98 9.31 4.88 12.14
CA PHE A 98 9.15 3.48 11.85
C PHE A 98 9.86 2.56 12.85
N GLN A 99 10.50 3.05 13.91
CA GLN A 99 11.26 2.22 14.86
C GLN A 99 12.25 1.29 14.13
N ALA A 100 13.02 1.86 13.20
CA ALA A 100 14.03 1.16 12.42
C ALA A 100 15.42 1.72 12.74
N ASP A 101 16.37 0.83 13.02
CA ASP A 101 17.79 1.14 13.20
C ASP A 101 18.60 0.98 11.90
N ALA A 102 17.96 0.50 10.83
CA ALA A 102 18.56 0.37 9.51
C ALA A 102 17.60 0.78 8.39
N CYS A 103 18.19 1.17 7.25
CA CYS A 103 17.46 1.37 6.02
C CYS A 103 18.21 0.76 4.84
N VAL A 104 17.49 -0.01 4.02
CA VAL A 104 18.03 -0.51 2.75
C VAL A 104 17.74 0.52 1.67
N GLU A 105 18.79 1.09 1.08
CA GLU A 105 18.72 1.84 -0.17
C GLU A 105 18.70 0.85 -1.34
N ILE A 106 17.73 1.00 -2.23
CA ILE A 106 17.66 0.34 -3.54
C ILE A 106 18.13 1.38 -4.55
N ALA A 107 19.42 1.33 -4.88
CA ALA A 107 20.10 2.29 -5.73
C ALA A 107 19.79 2.08 -7.22
N ASP A 108 19.55 0.83 -7.62
CA ASP A 108 19.10 0.46 -8.96
C ASP A 108 17.73 -0.25 -8.89
N VAL A 109 16.68 0.56 -9.02
CA VAL A 109 15.28 0.11 -9.02
C VAL A 109 14.98 -0.75 -10.25
N GLY A 110 15.64 -0.53 -11.39
CA GLY A 110 15.46 -1.32 -12.60
C GLY A 110 15.88 -2.78 -12.38
N THR A 111 17.07 -2.97 -11.83
CA THR A 111 17.58 -4.31 -11.45
C THR A 111 16.69 -4.96 -10.38
N PHE A 112 16.27 -4.20 -9.37
CA PHE A 112 15.33 -4.71 -8.35
C PHE A 112 14.01 -5.21 -8.96
N VAL A 113 13.39 -4.41 -9.84
CA VAL A 113 12.14 -4.78 -10.53
C VAL A 113 12.33 -6.00 -11.43
N ALA A 114 13.44 -6.09 -12.16
CA ALA A 114 13.73 -7.24 -13.00
C ALA A 114 13.84 -8.55 -12.19
N ARG A 115 14.51 -8.50 -11.04
CA ARG A 115 14.61 -9.63 -10.10
C ARG A 115 13.28 -9.97 -9.46
N LEU A 116 12.50 -8.95 -9.06
CA LEU A 116 11.15 -9.13 -8.54
C LEU A 116 10.25 -9.85 -9.56
N ARG A 117 10.22 -9.37 -10.81
CA ARG A 117 9.44 -10.01 -11.90
C ARG A 117 9.85 -11.46 -12.10
N THR A 118 11.16 -11.75 -12.07
CA THR A 118 11.69 -13.12 -12.18
C THR A 118 11.25 -13.99 -11.00
N ALA A 119 11.31 -13.48 -9.77
CA ALA A 119 10.85 -14.20 -8.58
C ALA A 119 9.34 -14.47 -8.65
N LEU A 120 8.54 -13.49 -9.10
CA LEU A 120 7.08 -13.63 -9.22
C LEU A 120 6.69 -14.65 -10.30
N ARG A 121 7.38 -14.71 -11.45
CA ARG A 121 7.13 -15.73 -12.49
C ARG A 121 7.25 -17.16 -11.96
N ARG A 122 8.17 -17.39 -11.01
CA ARG A 122 8.41 -18.70 -10.40
C ARG A 122 7.38 -19.06 -9.32
N ARG A 123 6.49 -18.14 -8.94
CA ARG A 123 5.48 -18.34 -7.89
C ARG A 123 4.10 -18.48 -8.53
N HIS A 124 3.61 -19.71 -8.71
CA HIS A 124 2.30 -19.99 -9.34
C HIS A 124 1.11 -19.22 -8.72
N ARG A 125 1.17 -18.95 -7.40
CA ARG A 125 0.15 -18.18 -6.69
C ARG A 125 0.16 -16.70 -7.04
N ALA A 126 1.32 -16.12 -7.37
CA ALA A 126 1.43 -14.71 -7.72
C ALA A 126 1.07 -14.51 -9.20
N LYS A 127 0.29 -13.46 -9.50
CA LYS A 127 -0.09 -13.13 -10.88
C LYS A 127 0.76 -11.98 -11.36
N LEU A 128 1.82 -12.27 -12.10
CA LEU A 128 2.75 -11.23 -12.58
C LEU A 128 2.05 -10.07 -13.31
N LYS A 129 0.98 -10.36 -14.06
CA LYS A 129 0.21 -9.34 -14.80
C LYS A 129 -0.42 -8.28 -13.89
N THR A 130 -0.55 -8.55 -12.60
CA THR A 130 -1.07 -7.61 -11.60
C THR A 130 0.07 -6.91 -10.84
N LEU A 131 1.33 -7.05 -11.26
CA LEU A 131 2.42 -6.27 -10.67
C LEU A 131 2.29 -4.80 -11.08
N ILE A 132 2.07 -3.94 -10.10
CA ILE A 132 2.10 -2.49 -10.21
C ILE A 132 3.27 -1.96 -9.38
N CYS A 133 4.00 -0.99 -9.90
CA CYS A 133 5.07 -0.31 -9.18
C CYS A 133 4.90 1.20 -9.38
N GLY A 134 4.98 1.99 -8.31
CA GLY A 134 4.85 3.44 -8.45
C GLY A 134 4.79 4.20 -7.13
N GLU A 135 4.82 5.53 -7.25
CA GLU A 135 4.58 6.43 -6.13
C GLU A 135 3.13 6.37 -5.67
N VAL A 136 2.92 6.50 -4.36
CA VAL A 136 1.58 6.61 -3.77
C VAL A 136 1.04 8.01 -4.01
N THR A 137 -0.20 8.09 -4.47
CA THR A 137 -0.93 9.35 -4.59
C THR A 137 -1.66 9.68 -3.30
N TYR A 138 -1.41 10.88 -2.77
CA TYR A 138 -2.04 11.33 -1.54
C TYR A 138 -3.30 12.14 -1.84
N TYR A 139 -4.34 11.96 -1.02
CA TYR A 139 -5.60 12.65 -1.18
C TYR A 139 -6.16 13.13 0.15
N ARG A 140 -6.95 14.19 0.10
CA ARG A 140 -7.77 14.61 1.24
C ARG A 140 -9.18 14.03 1.09
N ASN A 141 -9.80 13.66 2.21
CA ASN A 141 -11.08 12.95 2.19
C ASN A 141 -12.21 13.83 1.65
N GLU A 142 -12.07 15.15 1.71
CA GLU A 142 -13.03 16.12 1.22
C GLU A 142 -13.03 16.18 -0.32
N ASN A 143 -11.99 15.64 -0.97
CA ASN A 143 -11.91 15.61 -2.42
C ASN A 143 -12.72 14.44 -2.99
N PRO A 144 -13.60 14.69 -3.98
CA PRO A 144 -14.39 13.63 -4.60
C PRO A 144 -13.47 12.56 -5.20
N PRO A 145 -13.89 11.27 -5.18
CA PRO A 145 -13.04 10.17 -5.58
C PRO A 145 -12.86 10.07 -7.11
N LYS A 146 -13.61 10.85 -7.90
CA LYS A 146 -13.60 10.86 -9.38
C LYS A 146 -13.68 9.44 -9.94
N GLU A 147 -12.78 9.01 -10.81
CA GLU A 147 -12.75 7.65 -11.36
C GLU A 147 -12.12 6.61 -10.40
N VAL A 148 -11.40 7.04 -9.37
CA VAL A 148 -10.63 6.15 -8.48
C VAL A 148 -11.53 5.22 -7.68
N TRP A 149 -12.78 5.61 -7.38
CA TRP A 149 -13.68 4.75 -6.61
C TRP A 149 -13.93 3.39 -7.27
N ALA A 150 -13.82 3.28 -8.59
CA ALA A 150 -14.11 2.04 -9.32
C ALA A 150 -12.87 1.23 -9.68
N LEU A 151 -11.66 1.69 -9.32
CA LEU A 151 -10.39 1.17 -9.83
C LEU A 151 -9.52 0.63 -8.67
N PRO A 152 -9.58 -0.69 -8.37
CA PRO A 152 -8.84 -1.25 -7.23
C PRO A 152 -7.33 -1.04 -7.31
N ASP A 153 -6.73 -1.14 -8.49
CA ASP A 153 -5.32 -0.85 -8.75
C ASP A 153 -4.93 0.58 -8.36
N ARG A 154 -5.82 1.54 -8.60
CA ARG A 154 -5.61 2.92 -8.14
C ARG A 154 -5.84 3.04 -6.65
N ILE A 155 -6.90 2.43 -6.09
CA ILE A 155 -7.20 2.49 -4.65
C ILE A 155 -5.99 2.01 -3.82
N VAL A 156 -5.35 0.90 -4.21
CA VAL A 156 -4.16 0.36 -3.53
C VAL A 156 -2.90 1.20 -3.73
N MET A 157 -2.94 2.23 -4.56
CA MET A 157 -1.86 3.19 -4.79
C MET A 157 -2.21 4.57 -4.24
N HIS A 158 -3.28 4.70 -3.44
CA HIS A 158 -3.68 5.95 -2.82
C HIS A 158 -3.67 5.86 -1.29
N LYS A 159 -3.36 6.98 -0.64
CA LYS A 159 -3.42 7.14 0.81
C LYS A 159 -3.95 8.50 1.24
N ALA A 160 -4.47 8.55 2.46
CA ALA A 160 -4.85 9.82 3.08
C ALA A 160 -3.65 10.78 3.21
N GLN A 161 -3.90 12.07 3.05
CA GLN A 161 -2.90 13.14 3.05
C GLN A 161 -2.01 13.15 4.31
N ARG A 162 -2.54 12.70 5.46
CA ARG A 162 -1.79 12.58 6.71
C ARG A 162 -0.52 11.72 6.61
N PHE A 163 -0.46 10.81 5.63
CA PHE A 163 0.70 9.94 5.39
C PHE A 163 1.69 10.51 4.35
N ALA A 164 1.46 11.71 3.81
CA ALA A 164 2.24 12.27 2.72
C ALA A 164 3.74 12.46 3.05
N SER A 165 4.07 12.67 4.33
CA SER A 165 5.45 12.79 4.79
C SER A 165 6.27 11.51 4.58
N GLN A 166 5.62 10.35 4.40
CA GLN A 166 6.31 9.08 4.14
C GLN A 166 6.85 8.98 2.71
N ARG A 167 6.34 9.79 1.76
CA ARG A 167 6.73 9.78 0.33
C ARG A 167 6.85 8.34 -0.22
N GLU A 168 5.77 7.60 -0.06
CA GLU A 168 5.74 6.15 -0.25
C GLU A 168 5.81 5.77 -1.74
N TYR A 169 6.60 4.75 -2.04
CA TYR A 169 6.63 4.04 -3.33
C TYR A 169 6.31 2.57 -3.08
N ARG A 170 5.39 2.01 -3.86
CA ARG A 170 4.88 0.65 -3.67
C ARG A 170 5.26 -0.28 -4.80
N PHE A 171 5.44 -1.53 -4.42
CA PHE A 171 5.38 -2.69 -5.30
C PHE A 171 4.20 -3.52 -4.85
N VAL A 172 3.21 -3.72 -5.73
CA VAL A 172 1.96 -4.38 -5.39
C VAL A 172 1.66 -5.46 -6.41
N PHE A 173 1.25 -6.63 -5.96
CA PHE A 173 0.71 -7.67 -6.85
C PHE A 173 -0.41 -8.44 -6.16
N SER A 174 -1.21 -9.15 -6.96
CA SER A 174 -2.28 -10.00 -6.48
C SER A 174 -2.04 -11.48 -6.77
N THR A 175 -2.68 -12.33 -5.97
CA THR A 175 -2.81 -13.77 -6.23
C THR A 175 -4.00 -14.13 -7.13
N LYS A 176 -4.83 -13.13 -7.45
CA LYS A 176 -6.01 -13.20 -8.31
C LYS A 176 -5.77 -12.40 -9.58
N THR A 177 -6.27 -12.89 -10.70
CA THR A 177 -6.04 -12.30 -12.03
C THR A 177 -6.94 -11.13 -12.35
N ASP A 178 -8.06 -11.06 -11.64
CA ASP A 178 -9.23 -10.18 -11.74
C ASP A 178 -9.30 -9.20 -10.56
N ALA A 179 -8.30 -9.20 -9.68
CA ALA A 179 -8.29 -8.38 -8.46
C ALA A 179 -8.39 -6.87 -8.72
N TYR A 180 -8.03 -6.44 -9.93
CA TYR A 180 -8.02 -5.04 -10.35
C TYR A 180 -9.01 -4.75 -11.48
N ASP A 181 -9.94 -5.67 -11.73
CA ASP A 181 -11.00 -5.42 -12.70
C ASP A 181 -11.86 -4.23 -12.23
N PHE A 182 -12.41 -3.50 -13.21
CA PHE A 182 -13.28 -2.36 -12.96
C PHE A 182 -14.45 -2.76 -12.04
N GLU A 183 -14.75 -1.90 -11.07
CA GLU A 183 -15.79 -2.12 -10.05
C GLU A 183 -15.59 -3.38 -9.18
N ASN A 184 -14.39 -3.97 -9.14
CA ASN A 184 -14.07 -5.03 -8.18
C ASN A 184 -13.81 -4.48 -6.76
N VAL A 185 -14.78 -3.71 -6.27
CA VAL A 185 -14.78 -2.98 -5.00
C VAL A 185 -16.08 -3.22 -4.22
N THR A 186 -16.05 -2.99 -2.92
CA THR A 186 -17.23 -2.90 -2.07
C THR A 186 -17.51 -1.44 -1.78
N LEU A 187 -18.73 -1.00 -2.09
CA LEU A 187 -19.18 0.37 -1.83
C LEU A 187 -20.02 0.42 -0.55
N ALA A 188 -19.81 1.46 0.26
CA ALA A 188 -20.60 1.68 1.47
C ALA A 188 -20.80 3.17 1.74
N LEU A 189 -21.99 3.49 2.24
CA LEU A 189 -22.25 4.75 2.95
C LEU A 189 -22.11 4.46 4.45
N VAL A 190 -21.18 5.16 5.10
CA VAL A 190 -20.82 4.89 6.50
C VAL A 190 -21.10 6.12 7.35
N ARG A 191 -21.80 5.92 8.48
CA ARG A 191 -21.98 6.93 9.52
C ARG A 191 -21.10 6.57 10.72
N GLY A 192 -20.34 7.55 11.24
CA GLY A 192 -19.47 7.38 12.40
C GLY A 192 -18.18 6.59 12.10
N GLN A 193 -17.46 6.25 13.17
CA GLN A 193 -16.22 5.48 13.07
C GLN A 193 -16.52 3.98 12.91
N GLN A 194 -15.81 3.31 12.00
CA GLN A 194 -15.88 1.85 11.91
C GLN A 194 -14.92 1.19 12.91
N PRO A 195 -15.30 0.01 13.42
CA PRO A 195 -14.40 -0.79 14.24
C PRO A 195 -13.15 -1.14 13.43
N ARG A 196 -11.98 -1.03 14.08
CA ARG A 196 -10.71 -1.50 13.51
C ARG A 196 -10.80 -3.00 13.25
N LEU A 197 -10.13 -3.47 12.19
CA LEU A 197 -9.94 -4.90 11.99
C LEU A 197 -9.15 -5.47 13.17
N LYS A 198 -9.58 -6.64 13.68
CA LYS A 198 -8.94 -7.29 14.83
C LYS A 198 -7.53 -7.73 14.46
N VAL A 199 -6.55 -7.48 15.33
CA VAL A 199 -5.20 -8.03 15.19
C VAL A 199 -5.27 -9.56 15.03
N GLY A 200 -4.49 -10.09 14.10
CA GLY A 200 -4.49 -11.51 13.78
C GLY A 200 -3.37 -11.93 12.84
N SER A 201 -3.41 -13.19 12.42
CA SER A 201 -2.48 -13.73 11.42
C SER A 201 -2.94 -13.36 10.01
N TYR A 202 -2.15 -12.52 9.33
CA TYR A 202 -2.44 -12.06 7.97
C TYR A 202 -1.50 -12.69 6.94
N PRO A 203 -1.97 -12.94 5.70
CA PRO A 203 -1.14 -13.52 4.66
C PRO A 203 0.11 -12.68 4.39
N ALA A 204 1.22 -13.36 4.14
CA ALA A 204 2.48 -12.76 3.73
C ALA A 204 3.16 -13.63 2.67
N MET A 205 4.00 -13.02 1.83
CA MET A 205 4.75 -13.72 0.81
C MET A 205 6.21 -13.29 0.87
N LEU A 206 7.08 -14.21 1.30
CA LEU A 206 8.53 -14.03 1.23
C LEU A 206 9.04 -14.45 -0.16
N LEU A 207 9.61 -13.49 -0.87
CA LEU A 207 10.27 -13.70 -2.15
C LEU A 207 11.79 -13.72 -1.96
N LYS A 208 12.46 -14.56 -2.75
CA LYS A 208 13.92 -14.61 -2.83
C LYS A 208 14.33 -14.08 -4.20
N LEU A 209 14.92 -12.90 -4.21
CA LEU A 209 15.37 -12.20 -5.43
C LEU A 209 16.82 -12.55 -5.80
N GLY A 210 17.52 -13.30 -4.94
CA GLY A 210 18.97 -13.50 -5.01
C GLY A 210 19.72 -12.34 -4.35
N PRO A 211 21.03 -12.47 -4.08
CA PRO A 211 21.82 -11.40 -3.47
C PRO A 211 21.63 -10.07 -4.20
N MET A 212 21.53 -8.98 -3.45
CA MET A 212 21.25 -7.62 -3.94
C MET A 212 22.37 -6.64 -3.59
N THR A 213 23.58 -7.15 -3.33
CA THR A 213 24.77 -6.33 -3.00
C THR A 213 25.20 -5.40 -4.13
N ASP A 214 24.79 -5.69 -5.36
CA ASP A 214 25.09 -4.92 -6.57
C ASP A 214 24.07 -3.79 -6.84
N CYS A 215 22.87 -3.85 -6.26
CA CYS A 215 21.83 -2.84 -6.46
C CYS A 215 21.29 -2.21 -5.17
N CYS A 216 21.73 -2.68 -4.00
CA CYS A 216 21.28 -2.18 -2.70
C CYS A 216 22.44 -1.85 -1.76
N ARG A 217 22.20 -0.92 -0.82
CA ARG A 217 23.11 -0.52 0.26
C ARG A 217 22.37 -0.48 1.59
N ILE A 218 23.09 -0.56 2.71
CA ILE A 218 22.51 -0.45 4.05
C ILE A 218 23.01 0.83 4.72
N HIS A 219 22.07 1.62 5.20
CA HIS A 219 22.27 2.77 6.09
C HIS A 219 21.92 2.38 7.53
N ARG A 220 22.56 3.01 8.50
CA ARG A 220 22.28 2.85 9.94
C ARG A 220 21.89 4.20 10.54
N PHE A 221 21.07 4.16 11.59
CA PHE A 221 20.63 5.33 12.35
C PHE A 221 20.97 5.17 13.83
#